data_AF-A0A5B9WBA3-F1
#
_entry.id   AF-A0A5B9WBA3-F1
#
_cell.length_a   1.000
_cell.length_b   1.000
_cell.length_c   1.000
_cell.angle_alpha   90.00
_cell.angle_beta   90.00
_cell.angle_gamma   90.00
#
_symmetry.space_group_name_H-M   'P 1'
#
loop_
_entity.id
_entity.type
_entity.pdbx_description
1 polymer ?
#
loop_
_entity_poly.entity_id
_entity_poly.type
_entity_poly.pdbx_seq_one_letter_code
_entity_poly.pdbx_strand_id
1 'polypeptide(L)'
;MWERIRKTVQLGKRQGLRASTSPAAAGRRRPLVEILEGRQLLTASLGALSNLSVPAQQGYQLPLDGSGNTDGTQTYTVTSDNPLVKVSVAQGPYWTLNVSHQAASSSDISFSGALVFQLFADLTPNTVTQISNFTNTGFYNGKNFARIMNNFPGTTDYIAQGGSVNPDGSGTSPFANFADELVQSIAFTGTGQLAMANSGVGTNTNNTQFFVTTGTPTFLDYNHTIFGQLVAGSNILGQMTQVQKSYNTVYNETSLPTNPVLINSATLSSSNVNGVVHIDTTSATAGQSANISVTATDPTDGSTRTETFRVTVGAYQGPTSPVINFIPLVSNVATSTNGNSPVLVTLAGKSGYPNTSTPATLAYAIATQPAHGTLSNLNASAGTVVYTPNPGYTGPDTFQYNVSSTGPKSSPVRQTSVNATVTVNVGQAIVNTGAVRQVADVLIIQAQPRATGGGNTIRILQQPDPTSTTGGEKIVVLVNGQVDQLQPSTDSLVQIMASGTKANTSITVDPNVTVPVTLNGGHGRKNRVQAGGSGAILHGWYGRTTLIAGDGINEMVGRKGHVRFKATSATVLAYASNANPNLSNFLPTPSGGTYYRFIRGRLVAVKSN
;
A
#
# COMPACT_ATOMS: atom_id res chain seq x y z
N MET A 1 78.51 25.43 1.38
CA MET A 1 78.69 25.83 2.80
C MET A 1 77.68 25.01 3.61
N TRP A 2 78.05 23.81 4.10
CA TRP A 2 78.65 23.53 5.43
C TRP A 2 77.79 24.07 6.59
N GLU A 3 77.41 23.36 7.66
CA GLU A 3 77.54 21.96 8.07
C GLU A 3 76.65 21.77 9.34
N ARG A 4 76.31 20.52 9.68
CA ARG A 4 75.66 20.10 10.95
C ARG A 4 76.58 20.35 12.16
N ILE A 5 76.03 20.38 13.39
CA ILE A 5 76.54 19.63 14.57
C ILE A 5 75.45 19.48 15.63
N ARG A 6 75.27 18.24 16.11
CA ARG A 6 74.51 17.83 17.32
C ARG A 6 75.47 17.81 18.52
N LYS A 7 74.97 17.95 19.76
CA LYS A 7 75.54 17.24 20.92
C LYS A 7 74.47 16.90 21.97
N THR A 8 74.40 15.61 22.27
CA THR A 8 73.64 14.96 23.35
C THR A 8 74.58 14.80 24.55
N VAL A 9 74.08 14.93 25.79
CA VAL A 9 74.71 14.38 27.01
C VAL A 9 73.65 13.69 27.85
N GLN A 10 74.04 12.54 28.39
CA GLN A 10 73.25 11.55 29.12
C GLN A 10 73.29 11.72 30.66
N LEU A 11 72.22 11.18 31.28
CA LEU A 11 72.14 10.38 32.52
C LEU A 11 72.21 11.01 33.93
N GLY A 12 71.13 10.74 34.68
CA GLY A 12 71.10 10.67 36.15
C GLY A 12 69.71 10.28 36.69
N LYS A 13 69.44 8.97 36.87
CA LYS A 13 68.25 8.44 37.58
C LYS A 13 68.54 8.28 39.08
N ARG A 14 67.56 8.55 39.97
CA ARG A 14 66.88 7.52 40.81
C ARG A 14 66.07 8.12 41.99
N GLN A 15 64.83 7.61 42.11
CA GLN A 15 64.07 7.16 43.31
C GLN A 15 63.82 8.17 44.46
N GLY A 16 62.67 8.24 45.13
CA GLY A 16 61.43 7.45 45.15
C GLY A 16 60.70 7.70 46.49
N LEU A 17 59.35 7.75 46.45
CA LEU A 17 58.40 7.41 47.52
C LEU A 17 58.54 8.07 48.92
N ARG A 18 57.60 8.93 49.33
CA ARG A 18 56.35 8.62 50.09
C ARG A 18 55.76 9.90 50.71
N ALA A 19 54.45 9.85 50.93
CA ALA A 19 53.58 10.92 51.41
C ALA A 19 53.76 11.26 52.91
N SER A 20 53.49 12.51 53.27
CA SER A 20 52.90 12.88 54.56
C SER A 20 51.97 14.08 54.40
N THR A 21 50.78 13.96 54.96
CA THR A 21 49.62 14.83 54.86
C THR A 21 49.57 15.96 55.90
N SER A 22 48.99 17.09 55.46
CA SER A 22 48.26 18.14 56.22
C SER A 22 49.05 19.31 56.85
N PRO A 23 48.39 20.47 57.08
CA PRO A 23 47.61 21.28 56.13
C PRO A 23 47.96 22.79 56.22
N ALA A 24 47.73 23.57 55.16
CA ALA A 24 47.87 25.04 55.20
C ALA A 24 46.67 25.77 54.59
N ALA A 25 46.05 26.59 55.45
CA ALA A 25 45.30 27.83 55.23
C ALA A 25 44.47 28.00 53.93
N ALA A 26 43.14 28.07 54.12
CA ALA A 26 42.16 28.42 53.12
C ALA A 26 42.30 29.88 52.64
N GLY A 27 42.85 30.06 51.43
CA GLY A 27 42.73 31.30 50.66
C GLY A 27 41.33 31.43 50.07
N ARG A 28 40.62 32.53 50.35
CA ARG A 28 39.34 32.91 49.73
C ARG A 28 39.50 32.98 48.21
N ARG A 29 38.97 31.99 47.48
CA ARG A 29 38.81 32.05 46.02
C ARG A 29 37.66 32.99 45.69
N ARG A 30 37.95 34.11 45.03
CA ARG A 30 36.92 34.91 44.37
C ARG A 30 36.40 34.11 43.17
N PRO A 31 35.08 33.94 42.99
CA PRO A 31 34.56 33.36 41.76
C PRO A 31 34.86 34.33 40.61
N LEU A 32 35.72 33.92 39.68
CA LEU A 32 35.74 34.50 38.35
C LEU A 32 34.56 33.89 37.60
N VAL A 33 33.66 34.74 37.09
CA VAL A 33 32.70 34.34 36.08
C VAL A 33 33.52 34.22 34.79
N GLU A 34 33.78 33.00 34.34
CA GLU A 34 34.12 32.78 32.93
C GLU A 34 32.95 33.31 32.12
N ILE A 35 33.22 34.27 31.24
CA ILE A 35 32.28 34.61 30.19
C ILE A 35 32.12 33.32 29.39
N LEU A 36 30.91 32.75 29.38
CA LEU A 36 30.60 31.66 28.47
C LEU A 36 31.04 32.11 27.08
N GLU A 37 32.08 31.48 26.52
CA GLU A 37 32.28 31.51 25.08
C GLU A 37 30.94 31.11 24.46
N GLY A 38 30.45 31.91 23.52
CA GLY A 38 29.21 31.62 22.82
C GLY A 38 29.34 30.22 22.23
N ARG A 39 28.67 29.24 22.82
CA ARG A 39 28.51 27.92 22.21
C ARG A 39 27.62 28.15 21.01
N GLN A 40 28.23 28.38 19.86
CA GLN A 40 27.56 28.26 18.57
C GLN A 40 27.02 26.83 18.55
N LEU A 41 25.70 26.68 18.53
CA LEU A 41 25.07 25.36 18.56
C LEU A 41 25.44 24.69 17.23
N LEU A 42 26.46 23.84 17.24
CA LEU A 42 26.80 22.91 16.18
C LEU A 42 25.65 21.90 16.16
N THR A 43 24.56 22.22 15.47
CA THR A 43 23.33 21.42 15.52
C THR A 43 22.80 21.20 14.12
N ALA A 44 22.21 20.03 13.91
CA ALA A 44 21.41 19.76 12.73
C ALA A 44 20.34 20.85 12.54
N SER A 45 20.30 21.42 11.34
CA SER A 45 19.28 22.36 10.90
C SER A 45 18.38 21.72 9.85
N LEU A 46 17.12 22.13 9.82
CA LEU A 46 16.16 21.80 8.78
C LEU A 46 15.10 22.91 8.78
N GLY A 47 14.99 23.62 7.65
CA GLY A 47 13.95 24.62 7.44
C GLY A 47 12.56 23.99 7.49
N ALA A 48 11.55 24.80 7.82
CA ALA A 48 10.17 24.32 7.93
C ALA A 48 9.68 23.76 6.59
N LEU A 49 9.07 22.56 6.64
CA LEU A 49 8.49 21.92 5.47
C LEU A 49 6.96 22.13 5.47
N SER A 50 6.44 22.64 4.36
CA SER A 50 5.01 22.87 4.18
C SER A 50 4.31 21.66 3.60
N ASN A 51 3.00 21.52 3.86
CA ASN A 51 2.18 20.50 3.19
C ASN A 51 2.19 20.72 1.67
N LEU A 52 2.22 19.62 0.91
CA LEU A 52 2.34 19.65 -0.54
C LEU A 52 1.19 18.89 -1.22
N SER A 53 0.78 19.39 -2.38
CA SER A 53 -0.05 18.65 -3.32
C SER A 53 0.82 18.21 -4.50
N VAL A 54 0.99 16.90 -4.67
CA VAL A 54 1.80 16.32 -5.75
C VAL A 54 0.87 15.61 -6.74
N PRO A 55 0.97 15.85 -8.06
CA PRO A 55 0.15 15.14 -9.05
C PRO A 55 0.41 13.63 -9.02
N ALA A 56 -0.65 12.82 -9.08
CA ALA A 56 -0.52 11.37 -9.25
C ALA A 56 0.36 11.01 -10.45
N GLN A 57 0.99 9.83 -10.43
CA GLN A 57 1.79 9.30 -11.54
C GLN A 57 3.05 10.11 -11.91
N GLN A 58 3.43 11.09 -11.10
CA GLN A 58 4.63 11.92 -11.29
C GLN A 58 5.48 11.92 -10.02
N GLY A 59 6.69 12.49 -10.11
CA GLY A 59 7.47 12.80 -8.91
C GLY A 59 7.65 14.29 -8.68
N TYR A 60 8.06 14.60 -7.46
CA TYR A 60 8.31 15.94 -6.97
C TYR A 60 9.66 15.97 -6.26
N GLN A 61 10.49 16.95 -6.61
CA GLN A 61 11.81 17.14 -6.03
C GLN A 61 11.71 18.26 -5.01
N LEU A 62 11.73 17.91 -3.72
CA LEU A 62 11.64 18.85 -2.62
C LEU A 62 13.06 19.26 -2.16
N PRO A 63 13.49 20.51 -2.38
CA PRO A 63 14.73 21.01 -1.79
C PRO A 63 14.61 21.11 -0.27
N LEU A 64 15.67 20.75 0.44
CA LEU A 64 15.79 20.85 1.89
C LEU A 64 16.75 21.98 2.24
N ASP A 65 16.34 22.83 3.17
CA ASP A 65 17.15 23.93 3.70
C ASP A 65 17.85 23.50 5.00
N GLY A 66 19.13 23.14 4.90
CA GLY A 66 20.00 22.84 6.03
C GLY A 66 20.91 24.01 6.41
N SER A 67 20.72 25.20 5.83
CA SER A 67 21.68 26.32 5.92
C SER A 67 21.92 26.87 7.33
N GLY A 68 21.07 26.55 8.30
CA GLY A 68 21.31 26.86 9.72
C GLY A 68 22.39 26.00 10.39
N ASN A 69 22.85 24.93 9.73
CA ASN A 69 23.99 24.13 10.20
C ASN A 69 25.30 24.85 9.84
N THR A 70 26.13 25.12 10.85
CA THR A 70 27.39 25.86 10.70
C THR A 70 28.62 24.97 10.45
N ASP A 71 28.45 23.65 10.51
CA ASP A 71 29.52 22.63 10.39
C ASP A 71 29.82 22.32 8.92
N GLY A 72 29.00 22.84 8.01
CA GLY A 72 29.23 22.78 6.55
C GLY A 72 28.91 21.42 5.92
N THR A 73 28.45 20.44 6.70
CA THR A 73 28.01 19.13 6.19
C THR A 73 26.77 18.63 6.94
N GLN A 74 25.86 17.97 6.23
CA GLN A 74 24.67 17.38 6.83
C GLN A 74 24.22 16.14 6.05
N THR A 75 23.55 15.20 6.73
CA THR A 75 22.94 14.02 6.11
C THR A 75 21.44 13.97 6.38
N TYR A 76 20.70 13.29 5.52
CA TYR A 76 19.25 13.22 5.59
C TYR A 76 18.75 11.78 5.53
N THR A 77 17.66 11.50 6.25
CA THR A 77 16.84 10.30 6.10
C THR A 77 15.39 10.70 5.92
N VAL A 78 14.60 9.86 5.24
CA VAL A 78 13.19 10.14 4.97
C VAL A 78 12.34 8.88 5.06
N THR A 79 11.12 9.03 5.57
CA THR A 79 10.14 7.94 5.69
C THR A 79 8.75 8.41 5.27
N SER A 80 7.92 7.48 4.81
CA SER A 80 6.52 7.69 4.41
C SER A 80 5.65 6.63 5.09
N ASP A 81 4.50 7.03 5.61
CA ASP A 81 3.51 6.13 6.20
C ASP A 81 2.61 5.44 5.15
N ASN A 82 2.72 5.83 3.88
CA ASN A 82 1.98 5.25 2.77
C ASN A 82 2.94 4.65 1.74
N PRO A 83 2.95 3.31 1.54
CA PRO A 83 3.89 2.65 0.63
C PRO A 83 3.68 2.99 -0.85
N LEU A 84 2.55 3.61 -1.21
CA LEU A 84 2.28 4.07 -2.58
C LEU A 84 2.87 5.46 -2.87
N VAL A 85 3.16 6.24 -1.83
CA VAL A 85 3.89 7.52 -1.92
C VAL A 85 5.31 7.25 -1.45
N LYS A 86 6.18 6.90 -2.40
CA LYS A 86 7.57 6.53 -2.12
C LYS A 86 8.41 7.78 -1.88
N VAL A 87 9.42 7.63 -1.04
CA VAL A 87 10.33 8.72 -0.70
C VAL A 87 11.77 8.23 -0.66
N SER A 88 12.69 9.05 -1.14
CA SER A 88 14.13 8.81 -1.03
C SER A 88 14.88 10.14 -0.95
N VAL A 89 16.10 10.10 -0.40
CA VAL A 89 17.03 11.25 -0.46
C VAL A 89 17.84 11.11 -1.74
N ALA A 90 17.92 12.20 -2.51
CA ALA A 90 18.70 12.26 -3.74
C ALA A 90 20.16 11.86 -3.51
N GLN A 91 20.75 11.13 -4.47
CA GLN A 91 22.16 10.72 -4.40
C GLN A 91 22.93 11.39 -5.54
N GLY A 92 24.06 12.01 -5.24
CA GLY A 92 24.93 12.61 -6.27
C GLY A 92 25.76 13.77 -5.73
N PRO A 93 26.70 14.28 -6.53
CA PRO A 93 27.48 15.45 -6.14
C PRO A 93 26.63 16.72 -6.21
N TYR A 94 27.12 17.77 -5.57
CA TYR A 94 26.60 19.12 -5.70
C TYR A 94 27.39 19.87 -6.77
N TRP A 95 26.69 20.49 -7.70
CA TRP A 95 27.28 21.27 -8.78
C TRP A 95 27.10 22.76 -8.50
N THR A 96 28.22 23.47 -8.34
CA THR A 96 28.24 24.90 -8.04
C THR A 96 28.69 25.68 -9.26
N LEU A 97 27.83 26.57 -9.74
CA LEU A 97 28.11 27.54 -10.80
C LEU A 97 28.24 28.93 -10.19
N ASN A 98 29.45 29.48 -10.14
CA ASN A 98 29.65 30.88 -9.77
C ASN A 98 29.40 31.75 -11.00
N VAL A 99 28.36 32.58 -10.95
CA VAL A 99 27.91 33.40 -12.07
C VAL A 99 28.06 34.88 -11.78
N SER A 100 28.19 35.68 -12.83
CA SER A 100 28.14 37.14 -12.72
C SER A 100 27.59 37.79 -13.97
N HIS A 101 27.03 38.97 -13.78
CA HIS A 101 26.54 39.83 -14.85
C HIS A 101 26.82 41.29 -14.51
N GLN A 102 27.27 42.05 -15.50
CA GLN A 102 27.45 43.50 -15.41
C GLN A 102 26.40 44.20 -16.24
N ALA A 103 25.72 45.18 -15.63
CA ALA A 103 24.66 45.95 -16.25
C ALA A 103 25.14 46.62 -17.55
N ALA A 104 24.40 46.44 -18.64
CA ALA A 104 24.65 47.12 -19.90
C ALA A 104 24.23 48.60 -19.90
N SER A 105 23.33 48.98 -18.98
CA SER A 105 22.77 50.33 -18.86
C SER A 105 22.24 50.58 -17.44
N SER A 106 21.74 51.79 -17.16
CA SER A 106 21.12 52.12 -15.87
C SER A 106 19.78 51.40 -15.63
N SER A 107 19.16 50.82 -16.66
CA SER A 107 17.94 50.00 -16.53
C SER A 107 18.22 48.50 -16.44
N ASP A 108 19.49 48.11 -16.47
CA ASP A 108 19.94 46.73 -16.31
C ASP A 108 20.52 46.53 -14.91
N ILE A 109 20.53 45.29 -14.41
CA ILE A 109 21.03 44.98 -13.08
C ILE A 109 22.46 44.42 -13.13
N SER A 110 23.20 44.50 -12.03
CA SER A 110 24.46 43.77 -11.87
C SER A 110 24.35 42.81 -10.70
N PHE A 111 24.93 41.62 -10.84
CA PHE A 111 24.97 40.64 -9.76
C PHE A 111 26.17 39.71 -9.87
N SER A 112 26.53 39.09 -8.75
CA SER A 112 27.44 37.95 -8.70
C SER A 112 27.04 37.03 -7.56
N GLY A 113 27.11 35.72 -7.77
CA GLY A 113 26.79 34.73 -6.75
C GLY A 113 26.85 33.32 -7.29
N ALA A 114 26.51 32.36 -6.43
CA ALA A 114 26.54 30.94 -6.75
C ALA A 114 25.14 30.38 -6.97
N LEU A 115 25.00 29.52 -7.97
CA LEU A 115 23.90 28.56 -8.08
C LEU A 115 24.44 27.19 -7.67
N VAL A 116 23.82 26.55 -6.68
CA VAL A 116 24.21 25.22 -6.21
C VAL A 116 23.08 24.23 -6.49
N PHE A 117 23.38 23.17 -7.21
CA PHE A 117 22.43 22.12 -7.57
C PHE A 117 22.83 20.79 -6.94
N GLN A 118 21.87 20.08 -6.35
CA GLN A 118 22.03 18.65 -6.07
C GLN A 118 21.80 17.88 -7.37
N LEU A 119 22.77 17.07 -7.81
CA LEU A 119 22.60 16.20 -8.97
C LEU A 119 22.01 14.84 -8.58
N PHE A 120 21.25 14.22 -9.49
CA PHE A 120 20.47 12.99 -9.27
C PHE A 120 21.12 11.76 -9.90
N ALA A 121 22.27 11.33 -9.37
CA ALA A 121 22.97 10.13 -9.83
C ALA A 121 22.18 8.83 -9.59
N ASP A 122 21.23 8.82 -8.65
CA ASP A 122 20.32 7.69 -8.42
C ASP A 122 19.25 7.51 -9.50
N LEU A 123 18.92 8.56 -10.24
CA LEU A 123 17.85 8.54 -11.24
C LEU A 123 18.37 8.76 -12.67
N THR A 124 19.38 9.62 -12.85
CA THR A 124 19.99 9.94 -14.16
C THR A 124 21.52 9.80 -14.11
N PRO A 125 22.05 8.59 -13.86
CA PRO A 125 23.49 8.37 -13.61
C PRO A 125 24.38 8.73 -14.80
N ASN A 126 23.97 8.45 -16.03
CA ASN A 126 24.80 8.71 -17.20
C ASN A 126 24.94 10.21 -17.43
N THR A 127 23.85 10.96 -17.28
CA THR A 127 23.82 12.41 -17.42
C THR A 127 24.69 13.08 -16.36
N VAL A 128 24.55 12.67 -15.09
CA VAL A 128 25.40 13.18 -14.00
C VAL A 128 26.87 12.87 -14.24
N THR A 129 27.19 11.69 -14.78
CA THR A 129 28.56 11.32 -15.16
C THR A 129 29.12 12.26 -16.24
N GLN A 130 28.35 12.53 -17.30
CA GLN A 130 28.78 13.43 -18.38
C GLN A 130 28.97 14.87 -17.89
N ILE A 131 28.00 15.41 -17.13
CA ILE A 131 28.10 16.76 -16.54
C ILE A 131 29.32 16.87 -15.61
N SER A 132 29.61 15.80 -14.86
CA SER A 132 30.79 15.76 -14.00
C SER A 132 32.08 15.82 -14.82
N ASN A 133 32.16 15.08 -15.93
CA ASN A 133 33.30 15.10 -16.83
C ASN A 133 33.51 16.48 -17.48
N PHE A 134 32.44 17.12 -17.97
CA PHE A 134 32.52 18.47 -18.56
C PHE A 134 32.95 19.51 -17.51
N THR A 135 32.49 19.36 -16.28
CA THR A 135 32.92 20.24 -15.17
C THR A 135 34.40 20.05 -14.83
N ASN A 136 34.86 18.81 -14.70
CA ASN A 136 36.25 18.50 -14.35
C ASN A 136 37.26 18.87 -15.44
N THR A 137 36.83 18.91 -16.70
CA THR A 137 37.64 19.41 -17.82
C THR A 137 37.66 20.94 -17.91
N GLY A 138 36.89 21.64 -17.05
CA GLY A 138 36.78 23.09 -17.05
C GLY A 138 35.93 23.65 -18.20
N PHE A 139 35.17 22.81 -18.93
CA PHE A 139 34.44 23.22 -20.14
C PHE A 139 33.48 24.39 -19.88
N TYR A 140 32.82 24.38 -18.72
CA TYR A 140 31.82 25.40 -18.35
C TYR A 140 32.43 26.74 -17.92
N ASN A 141 33.72 26.79 -17.61
CA ASN A 141 34.38 28.03 -17.20
C ASN A 141 34.45 28.99 -18.39
N GLY A 142 33.92 30.20 -18.21
CA GLY A 142 33.82 31.20 -19.27
C GLY A 142 32.66 30.97 -20.25
N LYS A 143 31.75 30.03 -19.99
CA LYS A 143 30.51 29.88 -20.77
C LYS A 143 29.41 30.80 -20.27
N ASN A 144 28.41 31.05 -21.10
CA ASN A 144 27.33 31.97 -20.79
C ASN A 144 26.02 31.23 -20.56
N PHE A 145 25.13 31.88 -19.80
CA PHE A 145 23.69 31.69 -19.98
C PHE A 145 23.25 32.53 -21.17
N ALA A 146 23.22 31.91 -22.34
CA ALA A 146 23.02 32.59 -23.62
C ALA A 146 21.54 32.81 -23.97
N ARG A 147 20.62 32.17 -23.24
CA ARG A 147 19.18 32.25 -23.50
C ARG A 147 18.43 32.29 -22.17
N ILE A 148 17.89 33.46 -21.85
CA ILE A 148 17.02 33.70 -20.71
C ILE A 148 15.65 34.13 -21.25
N MET A 149 14.73 33.18 -21.34
CA MET A 149 13.49 33.34 -22.10
C MET A 149 12.27 33.18 -21.21
N ASN A 150 11.28 34.08 -21.31
CA ASN A 150 9.97 33.93 -20.67
C ASN A 150 8.98 33.10 -21.51
N ASN A 151 7.77 32.88 -20.99
CA ASN A 151 6.73 32.02 -21.57
C ASN A 151 7.02 30.52 -21.37
N PHE A 152 7.65 30.18 -20.24
CA PHE A 152 7.98 28.81 -19.86
C PHE A 152 7.53 28.49 -18.43
N PRO A 153 6.21 28.29 -18.16
CA PRO A 153 5.07 28.30 -19.08
C PRO A 153 4.35 29.66 -19.21
N GLY A 154 4.51 30.58 -18.26
CA GLY A 154 3.82 31.87 -18.23
C GLY A 154 4.71 33.04 -18.64
N THR A 155 4.11 34.22 -18.83
CA THR A 155 4.81 35.46 -19.23
C THR A 155 5.85 35.94 -18.21
N THR A 156 5.75 35.46 -16.98
CA THR A 156 6.67 35.73 -15.86
C THR A 156 7.59 34.56 -15.52
N ASP A 157 7.43 33.42 -16.19
CA ASP A 157 8.23 32.22 -15.95
C ASP A 157 9.27 32.06 -17.05
N TYR A 158 10.49 31.79 -16.63
CA TYR A 158 11.67 31.71 -17.47
C TYR A 158 12.33 30.35 -17.47
N ILE A 159 13.03 30.06 -18.56
CA ILE A 159 14.18 29.15 -18.56
C ILE A 159 15.47 29.97 -18.68
N ALA A 160 16.51 29.56 -17.95
CA ALA A 160 17.87 30.05 -18.11
C ALA A 160 18.74 28.93 -18.68
N GLN A 161 19.08 29.02 -19.96
CA GLN A 161 19.85 28.01 -20.68
C GLN A 161 21.31 28.44 -20.86
N GLY A 162 22.23 27.53 -20.58
CA GLY A 162 23.68 27.74 -20.66
C GLY A 162 24.44 26.51 -21.15
N GLY A 163 25.77 26.60 -21.18
CA GLY A 163 26.65 25.50 -21.59
C GLY A 163 26.84 25.33 -23.10
N SER A 164 26.44 26.33 -23.90
CA SER A 164 26.74 26.38 -25.34
C SER A 164 28.22 26.64 -25.60
N VAL A 165 28.70 26.21 -26.77
CA VAL A 165 30.09 26.46 -27.17
C VAL A 165 30.31 27.94 -27.47
N ASN A 166 29.37 28.53 -28.23
CA ASN A 166 29.37 29.94 -28.57
C ASN A 166 28.55 30.76 -27.56
N PRO A 167 28.92 32.03 -27.31
CA PRO A 167 28.23 32.94 -26.39
C PRO A 167 26.74 33.20 -26.65
N ASP A 168 26.25 32.95 -27.87
CA ASP A 168 24.89 33.25 -28.36
C ASP A 168 23.91 32.07 -28.25
N GLY A 169 24.38 30.93 -27.72
CA GLY A 169 23.60 29.69 -27.58
C GLY A 169 23.87 28.68 -28.70
N SER A 170 24.59 29.08 -29.74
CA SER A 170 24.96 28.22 -30.86
C SER A 170 26.25 27.41 -30.62
N GLY A 171 26.66 26.66 -31.64
CA GLY A 171 27.93 25.96 -31.68
C GLY A 171 27.80 24.47 -31.38
N THR A 172 28.60 23.69 -32.10
CA THR A 172 28.66 22.24 -31.97
C THR A 172 29.53 21.85 -30.78
N SER A 173 28.97 21.11 -29.84
CA SER A 173 29.72 20.53 -28.72
C SER A 173 30.93 19.72 -29.23
N PRO A 174 32.12 19.87 -28.63
CA PRO A 174 33.27 19.02 -28.95
C PRO A 174 33.11 17.58 -28.41
N PHE A 175 32.06 17.31 -27.62
CA PHE A 175 31.74 16.01 -27.06
C PHE A 175 30.60 15.34 -27.81
N ALA A 176 30.64 14.01 -27.86
CA ALA A 176 29.58 13.21 -28.47
C ALA A 176 28.24 13.39 -27.73
N ASN A 177 27.15 13.27 -28.49
CA ASN A 177 25.81 13.22 -27.92
C ASN A 177 25.61 11.95 -27.08
N PHE A 178 24.77 12.03 -26.05
CA PHE A 178 24.37 10.90 -25.23
C PHE A 178 22.84 10.83 -25.07
N ALA A 179 22.37 9.64 -24.65
CA ALA A 179 20.96 9.31 -24.59
C ALA A 179 20.19 10.11 -23.55
N ASP A 180 18.87 10.21 -23.74
CA ASP A 180 17.95 10.71 -22.71
C ASP A 180 17.80 9.68 -21.56
N GLU A 181 17.71 10.17 -20.31
CA GLU A 181 17.39 9.37 -19.12
C GLU A 181 16.05 9.84 -18.55
N LEU A 182 14.97 9.47 -19.23
CA LEU A 182 13.61 9.88 -18.88
C LEU A 182 13.03 8.98 -17.78
N VAL A 183 12.77 9.54 -16.60
CA VAL A 183 12.30 8.82 -15.42
C VAL A 183 10.93 9.33 -14.97
N GLN A 184 9.95 8.44 -14.78
CA GLN A 184 8.58 8.85 -14.43
C GLN A 184 8.48 9.61 -13.09
N SER A 185 9.35 9.25 -12.12
CA SER A 185 9.42 9.86 -10.78
C SER A 185 10.17 11.21 -10.75
N ILE A 186 10.45 11.82 -11.90
CA ILE A 186 10.93 13.20 -12.00
C ILE A 186 10.15 13.90 -13.10
N ALA A 187 9.52 15.02 -12.76
CA ALA A 187 8.74 15.84 -13.69
C ALA A 187 8.93 17.31 -13.34
N PHE A 188 8.62 18.21 -14.28
CA PHE A 188 8.72 19.65 -14.17
C PHE A 188 7.64 20.25 -13.26
N THR A 189 7.75 19.95 -11.97
CA THR A 189 6.76 20.25 -10.92
C THR A 189 7.13 21.46 -10.07
N GLY A 190 8.27 22.11 -10.34
CA GLY A 190 8.71 23.27 -9.56
C GLY A 190 9.78 24.13 -10.23
N THR A 191 10.20 25.15 -9.51
CA THR A 191 11.30 26.05 -9.92
C THR A 191 12.66 25.47 -9.57
N GLY A 192 13.71 25.88 -10.27
CA GLY A 192 15.09 25.48 -10.00
C GLY A 192 15.44 24.08 -10.48
N GLN A 193 14.60 23.46 -11.31
CA GLN A 193 14.88 22.15 -11.87
C GLN A 193 15.89 22.27 -13.01
N LEU A 194 16.92 21.44 -12.96
CA LEU A 194 18.05 21.44 -13.89
C LEU A 194 17.89 20.29 -14.88
N ALA A 195 17.87 20.61 -16.17
CA ALA A 195 17.61 19.64 -17.22
C ALA A 195 18.49 19.85 -18.46
N MET A 196 18.70 18.78 -19.23
CA MET A 196 19.47 18.81 -20.46
C MET A 196 18.68 19.49 -21.59
N ALA A 197 19.32 20.42 -22.30
CA ALA A 197 18.79 20.90 -23.57
C ALA A 197 19.09 19.86 -24.66
N ASN A 198 18.11 19.59 -25.52
CA ASN A 198 18.24 18.65 -26.63
C ASN A 198 17.44 19.15 -27.86
N SER A 199 17.62 18.48 -29.00
CA SER A 199 16.94 18.79 -30.26
C SER A 199 15.55 18.15 -30.37
N GLY A 200 14.99 17.69 -29.25
CA GLY A 200 13.67 17.09 -29.18
C GLY A 200 13.67 15.59 -28.94
N VAL A 201 12.45 15.09 -28.85
CA VAL A 201 12.09 13.79 -28.31
C VAL A 201 12.68 12.62 -29.11
N GLY A 202 13.33 11.68 -28.41
CA GLY A 202 13.83 10.44 -29.01
C GLY A 202 15.04 10.63 -29.93
N THR A 203 15.59 11.84 -29.99
CA THR A 203 16.77 12.15 -30.80
C THR A 203 18.08 11.79 -30.10
N ASN A 204 18.08 11.60 -28.77
CA ASN A 204 19.27 11.30 -27.97
C ASN A 204 20.41 12.29 -28.25
N THR A 205 20.09 13.58 -28.19
CA THR A 205 20.98 14.69 -28.54
C THR A 205 21.48 15.48 -27.33
N ASN A 206 21.41 14.91 -26.11
CA ASN A 206 21.98 15.55 -24.94
C ASN A 206 23.49 15.72 -25.12
N ASN A 207 24.02 16.89 -24.75
CA ASN A 207 25.44 17.20 -24.82
C ASN A 207 25.87 18.09 -23.65
N THR A 208 26.49 19.25 -23.89
CA THR A 208 26.91 20.19 -22.84
C THR A 208 25.85 21.19 -22.42
N GLN A 209 24.83 21.44 -23.27
CA GLN A 209 23.84 22.46 -23.00
C GLN A 209 22.79 22.01 -21.98
N PHE A 210 22.46 22.88 -21.03
CA PHE A 210 21.49 22.64 -19.97
C PHE A 210 20.62 23.87 -19.76
N PHE A 211 19.50 23.71 -19.06
CA PHE A 211 18.68 24.82 -18.63
C PHE A 211 18.15 24.63 -17.21
N VAL A 212 17.80 25.76 -16.58
CA VAL A 212 17.20 25.82 -15.24
C VAL A 212 15.82 26.46 -15.34
N THR A 213 14.82 25.85 -14.73
CA THR A 213 13.45 26.39 -14.72
C THR A 213 13.25 27.44 -13.63
N THR A 214 12.33 28.38 -13.86
CA THR A 214 11.80 29.30 -12.83
C THR A 214 10.28 29.23 -12.68
N GLY A 215 9.65 28.28 -13.38
CA GLY A 215 8.23 27.91 -13.27
C GLY A 215 8.06 26.40 -13.47
N THR A 216 6.84 25.96 -13.78
CA THR A 216 6.48 24.54 -13.93
C THR A 216 6.10 24.16 -15.37
N PRO A 217 7.07 24.08 -16.30
CA PRO A 217 6.81 23.82 -17.71
C PRO A 217 6.51 22.33 -17.96
N THR A 218 5.36 21.82 -17.53
CA THR A 218 4.97 20.40 -17.65
C THR A 218 4.91 19.89 -19.10
N PHE A 219 4.83 20.78 -20.09
CA PHE A 219 4.95 20.41 -21.51
C PHE A 219 6.35 19.90 -21.90
N LEU A 220 7.36 20.11 -21.05
CA LEU A 220 8.71 19.56 -21.20
C LEU A 220 8.86 18.17 -20.56
N ASP A 221 7.87 17.71 -19.78
CA ASP A 221 7.91 16.42 -19.10
C ASP A 221 8.17 15.30 -20.09
N TYR A 222 9.15 14.45 -19.74
CA TYR A 222 9.54 13.27 -20.53
C TYR A 222 10.03 13.59 -21.95
N ASN A 223 10.43 14.84 -22.20
CA ASN A 223 11.11 15.28 -23.42
C ASN A 223 12.57 15.68 -23.14
N HIS A 224 12.89 16.01 -21.89
CA HIS A 224 14.21 16.41 -21.44
C HIS A 224 14.63 15.62 -20.20
N THR A 225 15.90 15.27 -20.12
CA THR A 225 16.49 14.62 -18.94
C THR A 225 16.63 15.65 -17.82
N ILE A 226 15.83 15.53 -16.75
CA ILE A 226 16.01 16.29 -15.52
C ILE A 226 17.06 15.58 -14.66
N PHE A 227 18.14 16.27 -14.31
CA PHE A 227 19.30 15.65 -13.66
C PHE A 227 19.76 16.35 -12.37
N GLY A 228 19.05 17.41 -11.95
CA GLY A 228 19.31 18.04 -10.67
C GLY A 228 18.27 19.07 -10.25
N GLN A 229 18.46 19.61 -9.06
CA GLN A 229 17.58 20.60 -8.44
C GLN A 229 18.41 21.64 -7.69
N LEU A 230 18.05 22.91 -7.85
CA LEU A 230 18.65 24.03 -7.13
C LEU A 230 18.38 23.89 -5.64
N VAL A 231 19.45 23.91 -4.85
CA VAL A 231 19.44 23.84 -3.39
C VAL A 231 19.97 25.12 -2.72
N ALA A 232 20.69 25.98 -3.46
CA ALA A 232 21.05 27.32 -3.01
C ALA A 232 21.22 28.28 -4.21
N GLY A 233 20.97 29.58 -4.01
CA GLY A 233 21.10 30.60 -5.05
C GLY A 233 19.80 30.96 -5.78
N SER A 234 18.63 30.70 -5.18
CA SER A 234 17.32 31.07 -5.78
C SER A 234 17.19 32.57 -6.04
N ASN A 235 17.79 33.40 -5.19
CA ASN A 235 17.90 34.85 -5.38
C ASN A 235 18.72 35.20 -6.63
N ILE A 236 19.83 34.50 -6.89
CA ILE A 236 20.67 34.70 -8.09
C ILE A 236 19.90 34.30 -9.34
N LEU A 237 19.19 33.16 -9.31
CA LEU A 237 18.33 32.75 -10.41
C LEU A 237 17.21 33.78 -10.67
N GLY A 238 16.64 34.36 -9.62
CA GLY A 238 15.65 35.45 -9.74
C GLY A 238 16.23 36.76 -10.25
N GLN A 239 17.51 37.06 -10.01
CA GLN A 239 18.20 38.19 -10.63
C GLN A 239 18.46 37.94 -12.12
N MET A 240 18.83 36.72 -12.51
CA MET A 240 19.05 36.37 -13.91
C MET A 240 17.83 36.66 -14.80
N THR A 241 16.59 36.54 -14.29
CA THR A 241 15.38 36.83 -15.08
C THR A 241 15.16 38.31 -15.39
N GLN A 242 15.82 39.20 -14.62
CA GLN A 242 15.68 40.66 -14.68
C GLN A 242 16.71 41.33 -15.60
N VAL A 243 17.68 40.58 -16.14
CA VAL A 243 18.71 41.16 -17.01
C VAL A 243 18.12 41.70 -18.31
N GLN A 244 18.70 42.78 -18.82
CA GLN A 244 18.33 43.36 -20.09
C GLN A 244 18.71 42.40 -21.23
N LYS A 245 17.73 42.06 -22.09
CA LYS A 245 17.91 41.13 -23.21
C LYS A 245 17.83 41.84 -24.55
N SER A 246 18.60 41.32 -25.51
CA SER A 246 18.59 41.67 -26.92
C SER A 246 17.97 40.55 -27.76
N TYR A 247 17.73 40.85 -29.04
CA TYR A 247 17.22 39.87 -29.99
C TYR A 247 18.26 38.79 -30.28
N ASN A 248 17.90 37.53 -30.06
CA ASN A 248 18.70 36.37 -30.39
C ASN A 248 18.31 35.86 -31.78
N THR A 249 19.21 36.00 -32.75
CA THR A 249 18.99 35.55 -34.14
C THR A 249 19.03 34.02 -34.29
N VAL A 250 19.65 33.30 -33.36
CA VAL A 250 19.73 31.83 -33.36
C VAL A 250 18.36 31.21 -33.08
N TYR A 251 17.62 31.78 -32.12
CA TYR A 251 16.31 31.28 -31.69
C TYR A 251 15.13 32.13 -32.18
N ASN A 252 15.41 33.23 -32.88
CA ASN A 252 14.40 34.15 -33.43
C ASN A 252 13.45 34.71 -32.34
N GLU A 253 14.03 35.16 -31.23
CA GLU A 253 13.30 35.59 -30.02
C GLU A 253 14.14 36.60 -29.21
N THR A 254 13.54 37.33 -28.26
CA THR A 254 14.29 38.22 -27.33
C THR A 254 14.69 37.48 -26.07
N SER A 255 15.89 36.88 -26.07
CA SER A 255 16.37 36.04 -24.96
C SER A 255 17.86 36.14 -24.64
N LEU A 256 18.65 36.79 -25.49
CA LEU A 256 20.09 36.90 -25.30
C LEU A 256 20.41 38.03 -24.32
N PRO A 257 21.09 37.81 -23.19
CA PRO A 257 21.52 38.91 -22.33
C PRO A 257 22.38 39.93 -23.09
N THR A 258 22.09 41.23 -22.93
CA THR A 258 22.79 42.31 -23.65
C THR A 258 24.27 42.33 -23.30
N ASN A 259 24.58 42.25 -22.00
CA ASN A 259 25.87 41.83 -21.49
C ASN A 259 25.80 40.37 -21.03
N PRO A 260 26.88 39.57 -21.14
CA PRO A 260 26.86 38.17 -20.74
C PRO A 260 26.45 37.95 -19.29
N VAL A 261 25.70 36.88 -19.04
CA VAL A 261 25.64 36.22 -17.74
C VAL A 261 26.67 35.09 -17.77
N LEU A 262 27.85 35.36 -17.22
CA LEU A 262 29.04 34.52 -17.34
C LEU A 262 29.10 33.49 -16.21
N ILE A 263 29.48 32.25 -16.54
CA ILE A 263 29.90 31.22 -15.58
C ILE A 263 31.40 31.43 -15.32
N ASN A 264 31.72 32.09 -14.21
CA ASN A 264 33.10 32.35 -13.81
C ASN A 264 33.84 31.05 -13.48
N SER A 265 33.15 30.12 -12.82
CA SER A 265 33.69 28.80 -12.50
C SER A 265 32.57 27.79 -12.27
N ALA A 266 32.79 26.54 -12.67
CA ALA A 266 31.96 25.39 -12.32
C ALA A 266 32.77 24.40 -11.46
N THR A 267 32.21 23.94 -10.35
CA THR A 267 32.88 23.02 -9.41
C THR A 267 31.92 21.97 -8.87
N LEU A 268 32.46 20.82 -8.44
CA LEU A 268 31.71 19.73 -7.81
C LEU A 268 32.15 19.57 -6.36
N SER A 269 31.20 19.30 -5.46
CA SER A 269 31.47 18.84 -4.10
C SER A 269 30.68 17.57 -3.79
N SER A 270 31.20 16.76 -2.87
CA SER A 270 30.53 15.55 -2.38
C SER A 270 29.55 15.84 -1.23
N SER A 271 29.58 17.05 -0.69
CA SER A 271 28.78 17.45 0.47
C SER A 271 28.23 18.85 0.32
N ASN A 272 27.10 19.07 0.97
CA ASN A 272 26.45 20.35 1.21
C ASN A 272 25.58 20.19 2.47
N VAL A 273 25.20 21.30 3.08
CA VAL A 273 24.24 21.30 4.19
C VAL A 273 22.81 21.12 3.68
N ASN A 274 22.50 21.61 2.49
CA ASN A 274 21.19 21.44 1.86
C ASN A 274 21.10 20.08 1.14
N GLY A 275 19.89 19.66 0.78
CA GLY A 275 19.66 18.39 0.11
C GLY A 275 18.37 18.37 -0.70
N VAL A 276 18.00 17.20 -1.22
CA VAL A 276 16.74 17.01 -1.95
C VAL A 276 16.10 15.71 -1.53
N VAL A 277 14.79 15.74 -1.31
CA VAL A 277 13.94 14.56 -1.18
C VAL A 277 13.18 14.34 -2.48
N HIS A 278 13.27 13.13 -3.03
CA HIS A 278 12.39 12.65 -4.07
C HIS A 278 11.09 12.15 -3.45
N ILE A 279 9.97 12.69 -3.91
CA ILE A 279 8.64 12.20 -3.59
C ILE A 279 8.09 11.58 -4.87
N ASP A 280 7.89 10.26 -4.86
CA ASP A 280 7.46 9.48 -6.01
C ASP A 280 6.03 8.98 -5.81
N THR A 281 5.10 9.51 -6.61
CA THR A 281 3.69 9.14 -6.61
C THR A 281 3.31 8.27 -7.81
N THR A 282 4.28 7.68 -8.50
CA THR A 282 4.05 6.85 -9.69
C THR A 282 3.15 5.64 -9.44
N SER A 283 3.09 5.17 -8.20
CA SER A 283 2.24 4.07 -7.74
C SER A 283 0.97 4.54 -7.01
N ALA A 284 0.81 5.84 -6.78
CA ALA A 284 -0.30 6.43 -6.05
C ALA A 284 -1.41 6.94 -6.98
N THR A 285 -2.63 6.97 -6.47
CA THR A 285 -3.80 7.52 -7.18
C THR A 285 -4.32 8.79 -6.50
N ALA A 286 -5.01 9.62 -7.28
CA ALA A 286 -5.61 10.85 -6.77
C ALA A 286 -6.52 10.59 -5.56
N GLY A 287 -6.39 11.42 -4.53
CA GLY A 287 -7.10 11.29 -3.26
C GLY A 287 -6.33 10.53 -2.17
N GLN A 288 -5.23 9.86 -2.51
CA GLN A 288 -4.32 9.30 -1.51
C GLN A 288 -3.51 10.40 -0.80
N SER A 289 -3.00 10.10 0.38
CA SER A 289 -2.09 10.99 1.12
C SER A 289 -1.06 10.21 1.91
N ALA A 290 0.02 10.89 2.31
CA ALA A 290 1.07 10.35 3.17
C ALA A 290 1.56 11.43 4.15
N ASN A 291 1.93 11.04 5.36
CA ASN A 291 2.78 11.85 6.22
C ASN A 291 4.23 11.47 5.95
N ILE A 292 5.03 12.45 5.53
CA ILE A 292 6.46 12.27 5.26
C ILE A 292 7.23 12.89 6.40
N SER A 293 8.17 12.13 6.98
CA SER A 293 9.08 12.62 8.01
C SER A 293 10.51 12.64 7.48
N VAL A 294 11.13 13.81 7.50
CA VAL A 294 12.52 14.05 7.08
C VAL A 294 13.34 14.34 8.33
N THR A 295 14.44 13.61 8.52
CA THR A 295 15.36 13.81 9.63
C THR A 295 16.72 14.21 9.09
N ALA A 296 17.15 15.41 9.44
CA ALA A 296 18.49 15.91 9.21
C ALA A 296 19.40 15.51 10.38
N THR A 297 20.62 15.05 10.08
CA THR A 297 21.62 14.62 11.07
C THR A 297 22.94 15.31 10.78
N ASP A 298 23.49 16.00 11.77
CA ASP A 298 24.86 16.51 11.71
C ASP A 298 25.84 15.35 11.98
N PRO A 299 26.73 15.02 11.03
CA PRO A 299 27.66 13.91 11.20
C PRO A 299 28.76 14.18 12.24
N THR A 300 29.02 15.45 12.61
CA THR A 300 30.09 15.85 13.52
C THR A 300 29.75 15.50 14.97
N ASP A 301 28.52 15.82 15.38
CA ASP A 301 28.07 15.70 16.77
C ASP A 301 26.90 14.73 16.98
N GLY A 302 26.29 14.24 15.89
CA GLY A 302 25.16 13.32 15.90
C GLY A 302 23.83 13.96 16.28
N SER A 303 23.76 15.30 16.37
CA SER A 303 22.50 16.00 16.59
C SER A 303 21.54 15.76 15.43
N THR A 304 20.24 15.76 15.73
CA THR A 304 19.20 15.52 14.73
C THR A 304 18.09 16.54 14.81
N ARG A 305 17.45 16.80 13.67
CA ARG A 305 16.23 17.60 13.56
C ARG A 305 15.27 16.94 12.58
N THR A 306 14.03 16.72 13.02
CA THR A 306 12.99 16.08 12.22
C THR A 306 11.84 17.04 11.96
N GLU A 307 11.39 17.09 10.72
CA GLU A 307 10.17 17.79 10.31
C GLU A 307 9.22 16.78 9.63
N THR A 308 7.93 16.88 9.94
CA THR A 308 6.88 16.05 9.35
C THR A 308 5.87 16.93 8.64
N PHE A 309 5.56 16.59 7.40
CA PHE A 309 4.58 17.31 6.58
C PHE A 309 3.69 16.34 5.82
N ARG A 310 2.52 16.82 5.41
CA ARG A 310 1.55 16.01 4.68
C ARG A 310 1.69 16.22 3.18
N VAL A 311 1.73 15.11 2.44
CA VAL A 311 1.58 15.08 0.98
C VAL A 311 0.21 14.55 0.61
N THR A 312 -0.51 15.29 -0.23
CA THR A 312 -1.76 14.84 -0.86
C THR A 312 -1.54 14.60 -2.34
N VAL A 313 -2.08 13.51 -2.86
CA VAL A 313 -1.95 13.13 -4.26
C VAL A 313 -3.11 13.72 -5.05
N GLY A 314 -2.81 14.66 -5.95
CA GLY A 314 -3.77 15.31 -6.85
C GLY A 314 -4.00 14.52 -8.14
N ALA A 315 -4.88 15.04 -9.01
CA ALA A 315 -5.04 14.50 -10.36
C ALA A 315 -3.76 14.70 -11.19
N TYR A 316 -3.45 13.78 -12.10
CA TYR A 316 -2.34 13.92 -13.05
C TYR A 316 -2.47 15.22 -13.86
N GLN A 317 -1.42 16.03 -13.92
CA GLN A 317 -1.37 17.31 -14.65
C GLN A 317 -0.31 17.34 -15.77
N GLY A 318 0.36 16.21 -16.01
CA GLY A 318 1.39 16.11 -17.04
C GLY A 318 0.82 15.92 -18.46
N PRO A 319 1.70 15.71 -19.46
CA PRO A 319 1.30 15.47 -20.84
C PRO A 319 0.56 14.13 -20.98
N THR A 320 -0.42 14.07 -21.89
CA THR A 320 -1.20 12.85 -22.16
C THR A 320 -0.52 11.88 -23.14
N SER A 321 0.54 12.35 -23.82
CA SER A 321 1.34 11.56 -24.76
C SER A 321 2.82 11.61 -24.39
N PRO A 322 3.28 10.72 -23.50
CA PRO A 322 4.68 10.63 -23.10
C PRO A 322 5.45 9.60 -23.95
N VAL A 323 6.77 9.70 -23.92
CA VAL A 323 7.71 8.80 -24.64
C VAL A 323 8.20 7.66 -23.77
N ILE A 324 7.92 7.75 -22.47
CA ILE A 324 8.22 6.70 -21.50
C ILE A 324 7.05 5.74 -21.32
N ASN A 325 7.37 4.54 -20.80
CA ASN A 325 6.37 3.63 -20.24
C ASN A 325 6.01 4.09 -18.83
N PHE A 326 4.72 4.15 -18.52
CA PHE A 326 4.22 4.45 -17.19
C PHE A 326 4.07 3.17 -16.36
N ILE A 327 4.37 3.25 -15.07
CA ILE A 327 4.14 2.18 -14.10
C ILE A 327 2.63 1.88 -14.05
N PRO A 328 2.21 0.60 -14.20
CA PRO A 328 0.80 0.24 -14.14
C PRO A 328 0.28 0.34 -12.71
N LEU A 329 -1.01 0.65 -12.60
CA LEU A 329 -1.70 0.72 -11.32
C LEU A 329 -2.28 -0.65 -10.96
N VAL A 330 -2.24 -0.98 -9.68
CA VAL A 330 -2.71 -2.26 -9.13
C VAL A 330 -3.59 -2.00 -7.91
N SER A 331 -4.45 -2.95 -7.55
CA SER A 331 -5.33 -2.83 -6.38
C SER A 331 -5.48 -4.17 -5.67
N ASN A 332 -5.69 -4.15 -4.36
CA ASN A 332 -5.95 -5.37 -3.62
C ASN A 332 -7.26 -6.03 -4.11
N VAL A 333 -7.29 -7.36 -4.13
CA VAL A 333 -8.45 -8.14 -4.54
C VAL A 333 -8.92 -8.98 -3.37
N ALA A 334 -10.24 -9.07 -3.16
CA ALA A 334 -10.83 -9.97 -2.18
C ALA A 334 -11.82 -10.92 -2.88
N THR A 335 -11.79 -12.19 -2.52
CA THR A 335 -12.71 -13.21 -3.02
C THR A 335 -12.98 -14.27 -1.96
N SER A 336 -13.93 -15.17 -2.21
CA SER A 336 -14.29 -16.25 -1.30
C SER A 336 -14.54 -17.55 -2.04
N THR A 337 -14.26 -18.67 -1.38
CA THR A 337 -14.59 -20.01 -1.89
C THR A 337 -14.96 -20.95 -0.75
N ASN A 338 -15.60 -22.07 -1.07
CA ASN A 338 -15.80 -23.14 -0.11
C ASN A 338 -14.54 -23.99 0.03
N GLY A 339 -14.40 -24.68 1.16
CA GLY A 339 -13.31 -25.62 1.39
C GLY A 339 -13.24 -26.65 0.27
N ASN A 340 -12.02 -27.02 -0.13
CA ASN A 340 -11.74 -27.96 -1.22
C ASN A 340 -12.27 -27.55 -2.61
N SER A 341 -12.85 -26.35 -2.76
CA SER A 341 -13.41 -25.86 -4.02
C SER A 341 -12.47 -24.82 -4.65
N PRO A 342 -11.93 -25.06 -5.85
CA PRO A 342 -11.16 -24.06 -6.57
C PRO A 342 -12.01 -22.83 -6.91
N VAL A 343 -11.39 -21.65 -6.93
CA VAL A 343 -12.00 -20.40 -7.37
C VAL A 343 -11.12 -19.69 -8.38
N LEU A 344 -11.74 -19.16 -9.44
CA LEU A 344 -11.07 -18.28 -10.39
C LEU A 344 -10.98 -16.88 -9.77
N VAL A 345 -9.75 -16.40 -9.59
CA VAL A 345 -9.46 -15.05 -9.11
C VAL A 345 -9.13 -14.17 -10.31
N THR A 346 -9.84 -13.05 -10.45
CA THR A 346 -9.50 -11.99 -11.40
C THR A 346 -8.64 -10.95 -10.69
N LEU A 347 -7.39 -10.81 -11.13
CA LEU A 347 -6.42 -9.85 -10.64
C LEU A 347 -6.75 -8.46 -11.21
N ALA A 348 -6.65 -7.43 -10.37
CA ALA A 348 -6.93 -6.05 -10.76
C ALA A 348 -5.66 -5.36 -11.25
N GLY A 349 -5.65 -4.88 -12.49
CA GLY A 349 -4.57 -4.08 -13.07
C GLY A 349 -5.13 -3.04 -14.03
N LYS A 350 -4.51 -1.86 -14.05
CA LYS A 350 -4.85 -0.77 -14.95
C LYS A 350 -3.59 -0.19 -15.56
N SER A 351 -3.65 0.15 -16.85
CA SER A 351 -2.56 0.86 -17.51
C SER A 351 -2.25 2.17 -16.76
N GLY A 352 -0.97 2.45 -16.57
CA GLY A 352 -0.50 3.72 -16.02
C GLY A 352 -0.62 4.89 -16.99
N TYR A 353 -0.85 4.64 -18.28
CA TYR A 353 -0.90 5.71 -19.27
C TYR A 353 -2.07 6.68 -19.01
N PRO A 354 -1.82 8.00 -19.02
CA PRO A 354 -2.88 9.00 -18.86
C PRO A 354 -3.92 8.96 -19.98
N ASN A 355 -3.51 8.65 -21.22
CA ASN A 355 -4.41 8.45 -22.34
C ASN A 355 -5.02 7.04 -22.32
N THR A 356 -6.31 6.95 -22.01
CA THR A 356 -7.03 5.68 -21.90
C THR A 356 -7.45 5.07 -23.24
N SER A 357 -7.35 5.80 -24.35
CA SER A 357 -7.75 5.31 -25.68
C SER A 357 -6.72 4.36 -26.29
N THR A 358 -5.47 4.41 -25.83
CA THR A 358 -4.38 3.53 -26.25
C THR A 358 -3.63 3.00 -25.02
N PRO A 359 -4.24 2.09 -24.24
CA PRO A 359 -3.63 1.59 -23.01
C PRO A 359 -2.39 0.73 -23.32
N ALA A 360 -1.51 0.63 -22.32
CA ALA A 360 -0.43 -0.37 -22.36
C ALA A 360 -0.97 -1.80 -22.30
N THR A 361 -0.23 -2.72 -22.92
CA THR A 361 -0.44 -4.16 -22.71
C THR A 361 0.05 -4.52 -21.32
N LEU A 362 -0.80 -5.20 -20.55
CA LEU A 362 -0.50 -5.63 -19.18
C LEU A 362 -0.10 -7.11 -19.15
N ALA A 363 0.84 -7.43 -18.27
CA ALA A 363 1.24 -8.80 -17.95
C ALA A 363 1.33 -8.98 -16.42
N TYR A 364 0.60 -9.97 -15.90
CA TYR A 364 0.44 -10.25 -14.48
C TYR A 364 1.39 -11.36 -14.03
N ALA A 365 2.00 -11.21 -12.85
CA ALA A 365 2.87 -12.21 -12.25
C ALA A 365 2.59 -12.37 -10.75
N ILE A 366 2.75 -13.60 -10.24
CA ILE A 366 2.64 -13.90 -8.81
C ILE A 366 3.96 -13.54 -8.13
N ALA A 367 3.89 -12.69 -7.11
CA ALA A 367 5.03 -12.23 -6.34
C ALA A 367 5.28 -13.13 -5.12
N THR A 368 4.23 -13.56 -4.42
CA THR A 368 4.32 -14.49 -3.28
C THR A 368 3.21 -15.53 -3.37
N GLN A 369 3.49 -16.76 -2.92
CA GLN A 369 2.52 -17.86 -2.90
C GLN A 369 1.65 -17.81 -1.63
N PRO A 370 0.42 -18.35 -1.67
CA PRO A 370 -0.42 -18.51 -0.49
C PRO A 370 0.13 -19.58 0.47
N ALA A 371 -0.21 -19.47 1.76
CA ALA A 371 0.24 -20.40 2.78
C ALA A 371 -0.68 -21.64 2.91
N HIS A 372 -1.96 -21.49 2.56
CA HIS A 372 -2.99 -22.50 2.79
C HIS A 372 -3.76 -22.90 1.54
N GLY A 373 -3.14 -22.73 0.37
CA GLY A 373 -3.67 -23.18 -0.91
C GLY A 373 -2.58 -23.25 -1.97
N THR A 374 -3.01 -23.55 -3.20
CA THR A 374 -2.14 -23.63 -4.38
C THR A 374 -2.70 -22.78 -5.51
N LEU A 375 -1.81 -22.15 -6.27
CA LEU A 375 -2.16 -21.38 -7.46
C LEU A 375 -1.86 -22.19 -8.72
N SER A 376 -2.80 -22.19 -9.67
CA SER A 376 -2.64 -22.83 -10.98
C SER A 376 -3.28 -21.99 -12.09
N ASN A 377 -2.95 -22.32 -13.35
CA ASN A 377 -3.57 -21.72 -14.54
C ASN A 377 -3.51 -20.18 -14.58
N LEU A 378 -2.36 -19.59 -14.22
CA LEU A 378 -2.16 -18.15 -14.39
C LEU A 378 -2.24 -17.79 -15.87
N ASN A 379 -3.26 -17.03 -16.25
CA ASN A 379 -3.31 -16.32 -17.50
C ASN A 379 -2.69 -14.93 -17.31
N ALA A 380 -1.40 -14.83 -17.63
CA ALA A 380 -0.63 -13.61 -17.45
C ALA A 380 -1.14 -12.42 -18.28
N SER A 381 -1.92 -12.62 -19.35
CA SER A 381 -2.45 -11.52 -20.17
C SER A 381 -3.84 -11.09 -19.73
N ALA A 382 -4.69 -12.04 -19.35
CA ALA A 382 -6.05 -11.75 -18.87
C ALA A 382 -6.10 -11.38 -17.38
N GLY A 383 -5.01 -11.62 -16.63
CA GLY A 383 -4.96 -11.38 -15.20
C GLY A 383 -5.88 -12.31 -14.42
N THR A 384 -5.93 -13.59 -14.76
CA THR A 384 -6.74 -14.58 -14.03
C THR A 384 -5.87 -15.71 -13.51
N VAL A 385 -6.18 -16.24 -12.32
CA VAL A 385 -5.47 -17.36 -11.69
C VAL A 385 -6.45 -18.21 -10.89
N VAL A 386 -6.27 -19.53 -10.86
CA VAL A 386 -7.09 -20.43 -10.06
C VAL A 386 -6.43 -20.66 -8.71
N TYR A 387 -7.14 -20.33 -7.63
CA TYR A 387 -6.75 -20.67 -6.27
C TYR A 387 -7.49 -21.93 -5.81
N THR A 388 -6.76 -22.92 -5.29
CA THR A 388 -7.32 -24.13 -4.69
C THR A 388 -6.90 -24.22 -3.23
N PRO A 389 -7.84 -24.14 -2.26
CA PRO A 389 -7.51 -24.30 -0.85
C PRO A 389 -6.90 -25.68 -0.54
N ASN A 390 -6.01 -25.74 0.44
CA ASN A 390 -5.52 -27.01 0.96
C ASN A 390 -6.68 -27.80 1.61
N PRO A 391 -6.70 -29.14 1.46
CA PRO A 391 -7.78 -29.96 2.02
C PRO A 391 -8.03 -29.69 3.50
N GLY A 392 -9.28 -29.36 3.84
CA GLY A 392 -9.72 -29.11 5.22
C GLY A 392 -9.35 -27.74 5.80
N TYR A 393 -8.68 -26.86 5.04
CA TYR A 393 -8.43 -25.49 5.47
C TYR A 393 -9.70 -24.65 5.48
N THR A 394 -9.85 -23.81 6.51
CA THR A 394 -10.92 -22.80 6.62
C THR A 394 -10.32 -21.55 7.25
N GLY A 395 -10.65 -20.38 6.72
CA GLY A 395 -10.09 -19.10 7.16
C GLY A 395 -9.55 -18.26 5.99
N PRO A 396 -8.99 -17.07 6.28
CA PRO A 396 -8.39 -16.22 5.27
C PRO A 396 -7.05 -16.79 4.80
N ASP A 397 -6.76 -16.67 3.52
CA ASP A 397 -5.44 -16.95 2.93
C ASP A 397 -5.06 -15.78 2.00
N THR A 398 -3.76 -15.57 1.80
CA THR A 398 -3.27 -14.40 1.07
C THR A 398 -2.09 -14.73 0.17
N PHE A 399 -2.06 -14.12 -1.01
CA PHE A 399 -0.92 -14.14 -1.91
C PHE A 399 -0.74 -12.76 -2.55
N GLN A 400 0.46 -12.46 -3.05
CA GLN A 400 0.72 -11.18 -3.69
C GLN A 400 0.98 -11.35 -5.19
N TYR A 401 0.63 -10.32 -5.95
CA TYR A 401 0.89 -10.23 -7.38
C TYR A 401 1.37 -8.84 -7.75
N ASN A 402 2.04 -8.73 -8.89
CA ASN A 402 2.36 -7.44 -9.52
C ASN A 402 1.94 -7.46 -10.99
N VAL A 403 1.84 -6.26 -11.55
CA VAL A 403 1.47 -6.04 -12.94
C VAL A 403 2.64 -5.34 -13.60
N SER A 404 3.04 -5.83 -14.76
CA SER A 404 3.99 -5.14 -15.61
C SER A 404 3.28 -4.65 -16.86
N SER A 405 3.76 -3.54 -17.40
CA SER A 405 3.20 -2.96 -18.61
C SER A 405 4.27 -2.72 -19.66
N THR A 406 3.89 -3.00 -20.90
CA THR A 406 4.63 -2.62 -22.11
C THR A 406 3.73 -1.70 -22.92
N GLY A 407 4.18 -0.45 -23.11
CA GLY A 407 3.40 0.56 -23.80
C GLY A 407 3.50 0.49 -25.33
N PRO A 408 2.59 1.18 -26.05
CA PRO A 408 2.59 1.25 -27.50
C PRO A 408 3.68 2.16 -28.10
N LYS A 409 4.44 2.91 -27.29
CA LYS A 409 5.48 3.85 -27.75
C LYS A 409 6.85 3.61 -27.08
N SER A 410 7.74 3.06 -27.91
CA SER A 410 9.21 3.20 -28.03
C SER A 410 10.18 3.20 -26.83
N SER A 411 9.78 3.07 -25.56
CA SER A 411 10.76 2.68 -24.53
C SER A 411 10.79 1.15 -24.37
N PRO A 412 11.93 0.45 -24.55
CA PRO A 412 12.02 -0.99 -24.37
C PRO A 412 11.97 -1.42 -22.88
N VAL A 413 11.97 -0.46 -21.95
CA VAL A 413 12.02 -0.74 -20.51
C VAL A 413 10.63 -1.08 -19.97
N ARG A 414 10.44 -2.34 -19.57
CA ARG A 414 9.25 -2.82 -18.87
C ARG A 414 9.13 -2.12 -17.51
N GLN A 415 7.97 -1.54 -17.24
CA GLN A 415 7.64 -1.01 -15.91
C GLN A 415 6.81 -2.03 -15.13
N THR A 416 7.04 -2.11 -13.81
CA THR A 416 6.35 -3.05 -12.92
C THR A 416 5.77 -2.31 -11.72
N SER A 417 4.52 -2.61 -11.37
CA SER A 417 3.85 -2.05 -10.20
C SER A 417 4.48 -2.51 -8.89
N VAL A 418 4.10 -1.86 -7.79
CA VAL A 418 4.22 -2.47 -6.46
C VAL A 418 3.40 -3.76 -6.36
N ASN A 419 3.65 -4.56 -5.33
CA ASN A 419 2.82 -5.74 -5.05
C ASN A 419 1.45 -5.33 -4.51
N ALA A 420 0.40 -5.97 -5.02
CA ALA A 420 -0.94 -5.96 -4.43
C ALA A 420 -1.23 -7.30 -3.77
N THR A 421 -2.12 -7.26 -2.77
CA THR A 421 -2.53 -8.44 -2.01
C THR A 421 -3.87 -8.97 -2.51
N VAL A 422 -3.94 -10.27 -2.76
CA VAL A 422 -5.20 -11.00 -2.89
C VAL A 422 -5.52 -11.64 -1.54
N THR A 423 -6.75 -11.44 -1.05
CA THR A 423 -7.29 -12.14 0.12
C THR A 423 -8.38 -13.12 -0.34
N VAL A 424 -8.24 -14.40 0.01
CA VAL A 424 -9.24 -15.43 -0.25
C VAL A 424 -9.82 -15.92 1.08
N ASN A 425 -11.12 -15.73 1.28
CA ASN A 425 -11.82 -16.26 2.45
C ASN A 425 -12.35 -17.66 2.15
N VAL A 426 -11.77 -18.68 2.81
CA VAL A 426 -12.14 -20.09 2.60
C VAL A 426 -13.16 -20.54 3.66
N GLY A 427 -14.37 -20.84 3.20
CA GLY A 427 -15.45 -21.41 4.01
C GLY A 427 -15.29 -22.92 4.24
N GLN A 428 -16.27 -23.56 4.89
CA GLN A 428 -16.25 -25.02 5.05
C GLN A 428 -16.43 -25.74 3.71
N ALA A 429 -15.92 -26.97 3.64
CA ALA A 429 -16.13 -27.83 2.47
C ALA A 429 -17.60 -28.24 2.37
N ILE A 430 -18.14 -28.15 1.15
CA ILE A 430 -19.47 -28.63 0.81
C ILE A 430 -19.33 -30.04 0.23
N VAL A 431 -20.08 -31.01 0.75
CA VAL A 431 -20.01 -32.41 0.33
C VAL A 431 -21.40 -32.99 0.12
N ASN A 432 -21.50 -34.03 -0.70
CA ASN A 432 -22.69 -34.87 -0.70
C ASN A 432 -22.67 -35.79 0.52
N THR A 433 -23.40 -35.46 1.58
CA THR A 433 -23.48 -36.33 2.76
C THR A 433 -24.37 -37.55 2.52
N GLY A 434 -25.12 -37.57 1.42
CA GLY A 434 -26.14 -38.56 1.11
C GLY A 434 -27.35 -38.50 2.05
N ALA A 435 -27.45 -37.47 2.90
CA ALA A 435 -28.46 -37.37 3.94
C ALA A 435 -29.60 -36.41 3.60
N VAL A 436 -29.41 -35.51 2.63
CA VAL A 436 -30.36 -34.44 2.33
C VAL A 436 -30.95 -34.66 0.94
N ARG A 437 -32.28 -34.59 0.85
CA ARG A 437 -33.02 -34.67 -0.42
C ARG A 437 -34.24 -33.76 -0.35
N GLN A 438 -34.55 -33.09 -1.45
CA GLN A 438 -35.78 -32.31 -1.58
C GLN A 438 -36.82 -33.09 -2.39
N VAL A 439 -38.07 -33.11 -1.91
CA VAL A 439 -39.24 -33.61 -2.63
C VAL A 439 -40.21 -32.44 -2.75
N ALA A 440 -40.39 -31.89 -3.96
CA ALA A 440 -41.19 -30.68 -4.17
C ALA A 440 -40.75 -29.54 -3.21
N ASP A 441 -41.65 -29.06 -2.38
CA ASP A 441 -41.46 -27.98 -1.39
C ASP A 441 -41.09 -28.50 0.02
N VAL A 442 -40.71 -29.78 0.15
CA VAL A 442 -40.31 -30.39 1.42
C VAL A 442 -38.84 -30.83 1.40
N LEU A 443 -38.06 -30.35 2.37
CA LEU A 443 -36.67 -30.77 2.57
C LEU A 443 -36.60 -31.95 3.54
N ILE A 444 -36.10 -33.09 3.10
CA ILE A 444 -35.99 -34.32 3.90
C ILE A 444 -34.51 -34.53 4.28
N ILE A 445 -34.26 -34.72 5.57
CA ILE A 445 -32.93 -34.90 6.15
C ILE A 445 -32.90 -36.20 6.96
N GLN A 446 -32.06 -37.14 6.54
CA GLN A 446 -31.84 -38.39 7.26
C GLN A 446 -30.38 -38.80 7.12
N ALA A 447 -29.61 -38.68 8.22
CA ALA A 447 -28.23 -39.12 8.24
C ALA A 447 -28.10 -40.60 7.86
N GLN A 448 -26.98 -41.02 7.28
CA GLN A 448 -26.76 -42.42 6.95
C GLN A 448 -26.62 -43.28 8.23
N PRO A 449 -27.10 -44.54 8.23
CA PRO A 449 -26.84 -45.48 9.32
C PRO A 449 -25.34 -45.74 9.49
N ARG A 450 -24.82 -45.71 10.72
CA ARG A 450 -23.41 -46.04 11.00
C ARG A 450 -23.26 -47.53 11.30
N ALA A 451 -22.27 -48.18 10.68
CA ALA A 451 -21.96 -49.60 10.87
C ALA A 451 -21.19 -49.89 12.18
N THR A 452 -20.38 -48.93 12.64
CA THR A 452 -19.63 -48.99 13.91
C THR A 452 -20.20 -47.96 14.89
N GLY A 453 -20.11 -48.25 16.20
CA GLY A 453 -20.72 -47.43 17.25
C GLY A 453 -20.41 -45.93 17.13
N GLY A 454 -21.37 -45.07 17.47
CA GLY A 454 -21.26 -43.61 17.36
C GLY A 454 -22.64 -42.95 17.30
N GLY A 455 -22.66 -41.61 17.30
CA GLY A 455 -23.89 -40.82 17.14
C GLY A 455 -23.87 -40.00 15.84
N ASN A 456 -25.05 -39.70 15.32
CA ASN A 456 -25.26 -38.77 14.21
C ASN A 456 -25.63 -37.38 14.76
N THR A 457 -25.10 -36.33 14.14
CA THR A 457 -25.51 -34.96 14.40
C THR A 457 -26.08 -34.35 13.13
N ILE A 458 -27.22 -33.68 13.26
CA ILE A 458 -27.87 -32.90 12.21
C ILE A 458 -28.07 -31.51 12.80
N ARG A 459 -27.49 -30.49 12.15
CA ARG A 459 -27.75 -29.09 12.47
C ARG A 459 -28.38 -28.41 11.26
N ILE A 460 -29.46 -27.68 11.48
CA ILE A 460 -30.19 -26.98 10.43
C ILE A 460 -30.07 -25.50 10.72
N LEU A 461 -29.48 -24.77 9.78
CA LEU A 461 -29.24 -23.33 9.85
C LEU A 461 -29.99 -22.65 8.71
N GLN A 462 -30.28 -21.37 8.88
CA GLN A 462 -30.74 -20.47 7.83
C GLN A 462 -29.69 -19.37 7.69
N GLN A 463 -29.23 -19.11 6.47
CA GLN A 463 -28.14 -18.17 6.17
C GLN A 463 -28.47 -17.37 4.90
N PRO A 464 -27.92 -16.15 4.75
CA PRO A 464 -28.02 -15.41 3.49
C PRO A 464 -27.53 -16.24 2.31
N ASP A 465 -28.26 -16.17 1.19
CA ASP A 465 -27.86 -16.79 -0.05
C ASP A 465 -27.12 -15.79 -0.95
N PRO A 466 -25.78 -15.88 -1.05
CA PRO A 466 -25.00 -14.95 -1.88
C PRO A 466 -25.30 -15.12 -3.39
N THR A 467 -26.02 -16.17 -3.79
CA THR A 467 -26.44 -16.37 -5.18
C THR A 467 -27.80 -15.75 -5.51
N SER A 468 -28.54 -15.27 -4.50
CA SER A 468 -29.82 -14.62 -4.68
C SER A 468 -29.63 -13.18 -5.13
N THR A 469 -30.23 -12.81 -6.28
CA THR A 469 -30.25 -11.43 -6.78
C THR A 469 -31.20 -10.51 -6.00
N THR A 470 -32.03 -11.07 -5.13
CA THR A 470 -33.04 -10.35 -4.32
C THR A 470 -32.74 -10.39 -2.82
N GLY A 471 -31.57 -10.88 -2.40
CA GLY A 471 -31.18 -10.96 -0.99
C GLY A 471 -31.90 -12.05 -0.19
N GLY A 472 -32.30 -13.15 -0.84
CA GLY A 472 -32.96 -14.29 -0.20
C GLY A 472 -32.04 -15.09 0.74
N GLU A 473 -32.64 -15.97 1.55
CA GLU A 473 -31.94 -16.86 2.47
C GLU A 473 -32.07 -18.33 2.05
N LYS A 474 -31.09 -19.15 2.41
CA LYS A 474 -31.06 -20.59 2.14
C LYS A 474 -30.93 -21.43 3.41
N ILE A 475 -31.39 -22.67 3.34
CA ILE A 475 -31.19 -23.65 4.40
C ILE A 475 -29.83 -24.32 4.24
N VAL A 476 -29.03 -24.33 5.31
CA VAL A 476 -27.73 -25.00 5.38
C VAL A 476 -27.80 -26.12 6.40
N VAL A 477 -27.59 -27.36 5.93
CA VAL A 477 -27.63 -28.55 6.77
C VAL A 477 -26.21 -29.05 7.02
N LEU A 478 -25.84 -29.18 8.29
CA LEU A 478 -24.60 -29.84 8.68
C LEU A 478 -24.90 -31.23 9.20
N VAL A 479 -24.33 -32.24 8.55
CA VAL A 479 -24.43 -33.64 8.98
C VAL A 479 -23.06 -34.09 9.46
N ASN A 480 -22.95 -34.42 10.75
CA ASN A 480 -21.68 -34.81 11.38
C ASN A 480 -20.57 -33.76 11.23
N GLY A 481 -20.95 -32.48 11.22
CA GLY A 481 -20.04 -31.34 11.05
C GLY A 481 -19.68 -31.02 9.59
N GLN A 482 -20.15 -31.79 8.62
CA GLN A 482 -19.94 -31.51 7.19
C GLN A 482 -21.15 -30.80 6.60
N VAL A 483 -20.93 -29.74 5.82
CA VAL A 483 -22.00 -29.00 5.13
C VAL A 483 -22.48 -29.81 3.93
N ASP A 484 -23.80 -30.03 3.82
CA ASP A 484 -24.37 -30.73 2.68
C ASP A 484 -24.48 -29.82 1.43
N GLN A 485 -24.35 -30.44 0.26
CA GLN A 485 -24.45 -29.79 -1.05
C GLN A 485 -25.84 -29.24 -1.38
N LEU A 486 -26.91 -29.85 -0.86
CA LEU A 486 -28.26 -29.41 -1.14
C LEU A 486 -28.67 -28.30 -0.16
N GLN A 487 -28.62 -27.06 -0.64
CA GLN A 487 -28.92 -25.86 0.13
C GLN A 487 -30.04 -25.04 -0.53
N PRO A 488 -31.30 -25.49 -0.44
CA PRO A 488 -32.41 -24.83 -1.11
C PRO A 488 -32.72 -23.45 -0.50
N SER A 489 -33.26 -22.56 -1.33
CA SER A 489 -33.84 -21.30 -0.86
C SER A 489 -34.97 -21.58 0.13
N THR A 490 -35.02 -20.77 1.18
CA THR A 490 -36.08 -20.81 2.21
C THR A 490 -37.46 -20.60 1.61
N ASP A 491 -37.60 -19.72 0.62
CA ASP A 491 -38.86 -19.44 -0.10
C ASP A 491 -39.37 -20.63 -0.91
N SER A 492 -38.51 -21.60 -1.21
CA SER A 492 -38.89 -22.82 -1.94
C SER A 492 -39.45 -23.92 -1.05
N LEU A 493 -39.45 -23.72 0.28
CA LEU A 493 -39.80 -24.75 1.25
C LEU A 493 -41.02 -24.35 2.10
N VAL A 494 -41.96 -25.28 2.22
CA VAL A 494 -43.06 -25.19 3.19
C VAL A 494 -42.78 -25.98 4.46
N GLN A 495 -41.87 -26.97 4.40
CA GLN A 495 -41.58 -27.87 5.52
C GLN A 495 -40.16 -28.43 5.44
N ILE A 496 -39.53 -28.60 6.60
CA ILE A 496 -38.30 -29.41 6.75
C ILE A 496 -38.61 -30.62 7.62
N MET A 497 -38.29 -31.82 7.14
CA MET A 497 -38.45 -33.07 7.88
C MET A 497 -37.09 -33.68 8.17
N ALA A 498 -36.70 -33.78 9.45
CA ALA A 498 -35.45 -34.38 9.86
C ALA A 498 -35.67 -35.60 10.75
N SER A 499 -34.99 -36.71 10.44
CA SER A 499 -35.14 -37.97 11.18
C SER A 499 -33.82 -38.62 11.56
N GLY A 500 -33.77 -39.18 12.77
CA GLY A 500 -32.67 -39.98 13.25
C GLY A 500 -32.68 -41.41 12.72
N THR A 501 -31.58 -42.12 12.91
CA THR A 501 -31.39 -43.51 12.46
C THR A 501 -31.46 -44.51 13.61
N LYS A 502 -30.98 -45.74 13.41
CA LYS A 502 -30.70 -46.69 14.49
C LYS A 502 -29.52 -46.28 15.39
N ALA A 503 -28.73 -45.28 14.98
CA ALA A 503 -27.68 -44.68 15.81
C ALA A 503 -28.26 -43.59 16.73
N ASN A 504 -27.56 -43.31 17.83
CA ASN A 504 -27.88 -42.16 18.69
C ASN A 504 -27.90 -40.89 17.84
N THR A 505 -28.97 -40.09 17.88
CA THR A 505 -29.08 -38.92 17.00
C THR A 505 -29.26 -37.63 17.81
N SER A 506 -28.51 -36.59 17.45
CA SER A 506 -28.75 -35.21 17.90
C SER A 506 -29.19 -34.36 16.72
N ILE A 507 -30.45 -33.90 16.72
CA ILE A 507 -30.98 -32.95 15.75
C ILE A 507 -31.13 -31.60 16.43
N THR A 508 -30.66 -30.53 15.80
CA THR A 508 -30.76 -29.17 16.34
C THR A 508 -31.07 -28.19 15.22
N VAL A 509 -32.14 -27.42 15.40
CA VAL A 509 -32.55 -26.35 14.49
C VAL A 509 -32.16 -25.02 15.11
N ASP A 510 -31.52 -24.15 14.33
CA ASP A 510 -31.16 -22.80 14.77
C ASP A 510 -32.43 -21.96 15.03
N PRO A 511 -32.43 -21.08 16.05
CA PRO A 511 -33.57 -20.21 16.33
C PRO A 511 -34.01 -19.36 15.13
N ASN A 512 -33.08 -18.98 14.24
CA ASN A 512 -33.39 -18.14 13.08
C ASN A 512 -34.05 -18.90 11.91
N VAL A 513 -34.19 -20.23 12.00
CA VAL A 513 -34.88 -21.00 10.95
C VAL A 513 -36.37 -20.67 10.99
N THR A 514 -36.88 -20.17 9.87
CA THR A 514 -38.26 -19.69 9.70
C THR A 514 -39.19 -20.76 9.10
N VAL A 515 -38.64 -21.70 8.34
CA VAL A 515 -39.41 -22.80 7.73
C VAL A 515 -39.87 -23.78 8.84
N PRO A 516 -41.15 -24.19 8.88
CA PRO A 516 -41.64 -25.18 9.84
C PRO A 516 -40.89 -26.51 9.79
N VAL A 517 -40.75 -27.18 10.94
CA VAL A 517 -39.95 -28.40 11.08
C VAL A 517 -40.74 -29.58 11.67
N THR A 518 -40.51 -30.78 11.13
CA THR A 518 -40.93 -32.06 11.75
C THR A 518 -39.69 -32.87 12.06
N LEU A 519 -39.45 -33.13 13.34
CA LEU A 519 -38.21 -33.71 13.84
C LEU A 519 -38.47 -35.03 14.54
N ASN A 520 -37.82 -36.11 14.12
CA ASN A 520 -37.95 -37.43 14.73
C ASN A 520 -36.61 -37.91 15.30
N GLY A 521 -36.57 -38.25 16.59
CA GLY A 521 -35.36 -38.71 17.27
C GLY A 521 -34.77 -40.03 16.75
N GLY A 522 -35.51 -40.80 15.95
CA GLY A 522 -35.05 -42.08 15.41
C GLY A 522 -35.08 -43.21 16.44
N HIS A 523 -34.31 -44.27 16.17
CA HIS A 523 -34.29 -45.53 16.91
C HIS A 523 -33.04 -45.73 17.79
N GLY A 524 -32.15 -44.73 17.86
CA GLY A 524 -30.94 -44.78 18.68
C GLY A 524 -31.24 -44.96 20.18
N ARG A 525 -30.26 -45.45 20.95
CA ARG A 525 -30.42 -45.66 22.40
C ARG A 525 -30.63 -44.34 23.17
N LYS A 526 -29.95 -43.28 22.75
CA LYS A 526 -30.05 -41.92 23.30
C LYS A 526 -30.19 -40.92 22.17
N ASN A 527 -31.28 -40.16 22.16
CA ASN A 527 -31.53 -39.15 21.12
C ASN A 527 -31.82 -37.79 21.75
N ARG A 528 -31.50 -36.73 21.02
CA ARG A 528 -31.78 -35.34 21.38
C ARG A 528 -32.35 -34.63 20.16
N VAL A 529 -33.48 -33.98 20.33
CA VAL A 529 -34.13 -33.23 19.26
C VAL A 529 -34.45 -31.85 19.79
N GLN A 530 -33.97 -30.82 19.12
CA GLN A 530 -34.18 -29.43 19.50
C GLN A 530 -34.77 -28.64 18.33
N ALA A 531 -35.90 -27.99 18.58
CA ALA A 531 -36.55 -27.08 17.66
C ALA A 531 -35.95 -25.66 17.72
N GLY A 532 -36.24 -24.87 16.68
CA GLY A 532 -35.80 -23.48 16.49
C GLY A 532 -36.93 -22.48 16.73
N GLY A 533 -36.94 -21.38 15.98
CA GLY A 533 -37.94 -20.31 16.11
C GLY A 533 -39.23 -20.53 15.32
N SER A 534 -39.25 -21.44 14.35
CA SER A 534 -40.44 -21.79 13.57
C SER A 534 -41.35 -22.80 14.25
N GLY A 535 -42.55 -23.02 13.67
CA GLY A 535 -43.46 -24.08 14.10
C GLY A 535 -42.81 -25.47 14.01
N ALA A 536 -42.87 -26.25 15.09
CA ALA A 536 -42.13 -27.50 15.21
C ALA A 536 -42.98 -28.64 15.77
N ILE A 537 -42.91 -29.82 15.12
CA ILE A 537 -43.42 -31.08 15.66
C ILE A 537 -42.23 -31.98 16.02
N LEU A 538 -42.13 -32.42 17.27
CA LEU A 538 -41.00 -33.21 17.79
C LEU A 538 -41.47 -34.61 18.22
N HIS A 539 -40.88 -35.65 17.64
CA HIS A 539 -41.21 -37.05 17.91
C HIS A 539 -40.07 -37.80 18.62
N GLY A 540 -40.42 -38.55 19.67
CA GLY A 540 -39.50 -39.35 20.49
C GLY A 540 -40.08 -40.70 20.92
N TRP A 541 -40.31 -41.59 19.95
CA TRP A 541 -40.95 -42.89 20.18
C TRP A 541 -40.02 -43.99 20.69
N TYR A 542 -38.76 -43.95 20.28
CA TYR A 542 -37.76 -44.98 20.57
C TYR A 542 -36.56 -44.40 21.32
N GLY A 543 -35.81 -45.30 21.97
CA GLY A 543 -34.68 -44.92 22.80
C GLY A 543 -35.04 -44.04 23.99
N ARG A 544 -34.04 -43.53 24.70
CA ARG A 544 -34.22 -42.41 25.62
C ARG A 544 -34.07 -41.11 24.83
N THR A 545 -35.18 -40.44 24.55
CA THR A 545 -35.20 -39.26 23.68
C THR A 545 -35.50 -37.99 24.50
N THR A 546 -34.63 -36.99 24.41
CA THR A 546 -34.89 -35.65 24.95
C THR A 546 -35.40 -34.76 23.83
N LEU A 547 -36.64 -34.28 23.97
CA LEU A 547 -37.25 -33.33 23.07
C LEU A 547 -37.15 -31.94 23.71
N ILE A 548 -36.67 -30.96 22.97
CA ILE A 548 -36.38 -29.61 23.45
C ILE A 548 -37.13 -28.63 22.56
N ALA A 549 -38.11 -27.95 23.15
CA ALA A 549 -38.87 -26.92 22.47
C ALA A 549 -37.98 -25.70 22.20
N GLY A 550 -38.22 -25.05 21.06
CA GLY A 550 -37.65 -23.75 20.73
C GLY A 550 -38.61 -22.60 21.06
N ASP A 551 -38.41 -21.47 20.41
CA ASP A 551 -39.19 -20.24 20.64
C ASP A 551 -40.49 -20.21 19.81
N GLY A 552 -40.57 -20.99 18.72
CA GLY A 552 -41.77 -21.15 17.91
C GLY A 552 -42.85 -22.03 18.53
N ILE A 553 -44.00 -22.19 17.88
CA ILE A 553 -45.05 -23.11 18.36
C ILE A 553 -44.52 -24.54 18.34
N ASN A 554 -44.53 -25.25 19.48
CA ASN A 554 -44.03 -26.62 19.58
C ASN A 554 -45.13 -27.62 19.95
N GLU A 555 -45.19 -28.72 19.21
CA GLU A 555 -45.92 -29.95 19.58
C GLU A 555 -44.92 -31.08 19.84
N MET A 556 -45.02 -31.74 20.99
CA MET A 556 -44.03 -32.73 21.42
C MET A 556 -44.70 -34.07 21.71
N VAL A 557 -44.29 -35.12 21.02
CA VAL A 557 -44.92 -36.44 21.13
C VAL A 557 -43.88 -37.52 21.39
N GLY A 558 -44.16 -38.43 22.33
CA GLY A 558 -43.26 -39.56 22.56
C GLY A 558 -43.85 -40.66 23.43
N ARG A 559 -43.00 -41.63 23.78
CA ARG A 559 -43.38 -42.77 24.62
C ARG A 559 -43.11 -42.48 26.10
N LYS A 560 -44.11 -42.69 26.95
CA LYS A 560 -44.02 -42.55 28.40
C LYS A 560 -42.87 -43.39 28.97
N GLY A 561 -42.09 -42.81 29.88
CA GLY A 561 -40.88 -43.43 30.45
C GLY A 561 -39.64 -43.40 29.55
N HIS A 562 -39.79 -43.06 28.27
CA HIS A 562 -38.71 -43.02 27.28
C HIS A 562 -38.43 -41.61 26.73
N VAL A 563 -39.42 -40.73 26.77
CA VAL A 563 -39.27 -39.32 26.38
C VAL A 563 -39.04 -38.41 27.59
N ARG A 564 -38.16 -37.41 27.42
CA ARG A 564 -38.01 -36.27 28.33
C ARG A 564 -38.35 -35.00 27.57
N PHE A 565 -39.40 -34.31 27.99
CA PHE A 565 -39.77 -33.01 27.43
C PHE A 565 -39.03 -31.88 28.16
N LYS A 566 -38.37 -31.02 27.40
CA LYS A 566 -37.93 -29.68 27.83
C LYS A 566 -38.79 -28.66 27.08
N ALA A 567 -39.96 -28.39 27.63
CA ALA A 567 -40.94 -27.48 27.05
C ALA A 567 -40.63 -26.01 27.39
N THR A 568 -41.16 -25.10 26.57
CA THR A 568 -41.12 -23.65 26.74
C THR A 568 -42.56 -23.11 26.83
N SER A 569 -42.75 -21.80 27.04
CA SER A 569 -44.07 -21.16 26.96
C SER A 569 -44.73 -21.31 25.58
N ALA A 570 -43.95 -21.57 24.54
CA ALA A 570 -44.44 -21.78 23.19
C ALA A 570 -44.84 -23.25 22.90
N THR A 571 -44.69 -24.14 23.89
CA THR A 571 -45.17 -25.53 23.78
C THR A 571 -46.68 -25.59 24.01
N VAL A 572 -47.43 -25.76 22.92
CA VAL A 572 -48.90 -25.81 22.95
C VAL A 572 -49.43 -27.18 23.38
N LEU A 573 -48.70 -28.25 23.04
CA LEU A 573 -49.09 -29.63 23.34
C LEU A 573 -47.87 -30.50 23.60
N ALA A 574 -47.90 -31.29 24.66
CA ALA A 574 -47.00 -32.42 24.84
C ALA A 574 -47.78 -33.69 25.17
N TYR A 575 -47.50 -34.80 24.48
CA TYR A 575 -48.20 -36.06 24.65
C TYR A 575 -47.23 -37.23 24.86
N ALA A 576 -47.42 -37.96 25.96
CA ALA A 576 -46.69 -39.20 26.24
C ALA A 576 -47.62 -40.41 26.22
N SER A 577 -47.49 -41.27 25.21
CA SER A 577 -48.28 -42.50 25.10
C SER A 577 -47.73 -43.63 25.97
N ASN A 578 -48.61 -44.49 26.50
CA ASN A 578 -48.24 -45.69 27.28
C ASN A 578 -47.55 -46.77 26.40
N ALA A 579 -47.83 -46.82 25.11
CA ALA A 579 -47.26 -47.79 24.17
C ALA A 579 -46.93 -47.13 22.82
N ASN A 580 -46.02 -47.73 22.06
CA ASN A 580 -45.90 -47.43 20.63
C ASN A 580 -47.08 -48.10 19.93
N PRO A 581 -47.89 -47.41 19.11
CA PRO A 581 -48.93 -48.09 18.35
C PRO A 581 -48.28 -49.10 17.39
N ASN A 582 -48.38 -50.39 17.70
CA ASN A 582 -48.12 -51.44 16.72
C ASN A 582 -49.31 -51.45 15.76
N LEU A 583 -49.12 -50.94 14.55
CA LEU A 583 -50.05 -51.13 13.45
C LEU A 583 -49.88 -52.56 12.90
N SER A 584 -50.23 -53.56 13.69
CA SER A 584 -50.53 -54.90 13.17
C SER A 584 -52.04 -55.02 13.03
N ASN A 585 -52.50 -55.02 11.78
CA ASN A 585 -53.84 -55.33 11.28
C ASN A 585 -54.98 -55.50 12.31
N PHE A 586 -56.00 -54.65 12.15
CA PHE A 586 -57.31 -54.59 12.82
C PHE A 586 -57.38 -53.82 14.15
N LEU A 587 -57.98 -52.62 14.03
CA LEU A 587 -58.42 -51.67 15.06
C LEU A 587 -57.34 -51.19 16.03
N PRO A 588 -56.82 -49.94 15.87
CA PRO A 588 -55.93 -49.37 16.87
C PRO A 588 -56.69 -49.28 18.20
N THR A 589 -56.31 -50.10 19.19
CA THR A 589 -56.64 -49.77 20.57
C THR A 589 -55.98 -48.42 20.85
N PRO A 590 -56.73 -47.40 21.32
CA PRO A 590 -56.12 -46.13 21.68
C PRO A 590 -55.06 -46.45 22.72
N SER A 591 -53.79 -46.34 22.36
CA SER A 591 -52.71 -46.46 23.33
C SER A 591 -52.94 -45.29 24.28
N GLY A 592 -53.54 -45.56 25.44
CA GLY A 592 -53.81 -44.52 26.43
C GLY A 592 -52.52 -43.74 26.70
N GLY A 593 -52.64 -42.50 27.13
CA GLY A 593 -51.49 -41.65 27.32
C GLY A 593 -51.81 -40.47 28.23
N THR A 594 -50.85 -39.58 28.35
CA THR A 594 -50.99 -38.38 29.16
C THR A 594 -50.67 -37.18 28.29
N TYR A 595 -51.65 -36.29 28.16
CA TYR A 595 -51.46 -34.96 27.61
C TYR A 595 -50.91 -34.04 28.70
N TYR A 596 -50.03 -33.13 28.30
CA TYR A 596 -49.45 -32.12 29.16
C TYR A 596 -49.58 -30.76 28.48
N ARG A 597 -49.80 -29.74 29.31
CA ARG A 597 -49.77 -28.34 28.91
C ARG A 597 -48.71 -27.60 29.70
N PHE A 598 -48.03 -26.64 29.07
CA PHE A 598 -47.09 -25.78 29.76
C PHE A 598 -47.83 -24.69 30.54
N ILE A 599 -47.68 -24.68 31.88
CA ILE A 599 -48.35 -23.74 32.78
C ILE A 599 -47.34 -23.27 33.83
N ARG A 600 -47.11 -21.96 33.93
CA ARG A 600 -46.25 -21.32 34.95
C ARG A 600 -44.86 -21.98 35.09
N GLY A 601 -44.18 -22.19 33.96
CA GLY A 601 -42.79 -22.70 33.94
C GLY A 601 -42.65 -24.21 34.05
N ARG A 602 -43.74 -24.99 34.06
CA ARG A 602 -43.70 -26.46 34.14
C ARG A 602 -44.78 -27.12 33.29
N LEU A 603 -44.56 -28.38 32.92
CA LEU A 603 -45.57 -29.22 32.29
C LEU A 603 -46.53 -29.78 33.35
N VAL A 604 -47.84 -29.64 33.08
CA VAL A 604 -48.92 -30.13 33.94
C VAL A 604 -49.76 -31.11 33.14
N ALA A 605 -50.04 -32.29 33.70
CA ALA A 605 -50.88 -33.30 33.05
C ALA A 605 -52.34 -32.80 32.94
N VAL A 606 -52.98 -33.08 31.81
CA VAL A 606 -54.36 -32.69 31.51
C VAL A 606 -55.16 -33.96 31.17
N LYS A 607 -56.41 -34.02 31.63
CA LYS A 607 -57.33 -35.11 31.25
C LYS A 607 -57.72 -34.95 29.79
N SER A 608 -57.68 -36.02 29.02
CA SER A 608 -58.34 -36.07 27.72
C SER A 608 -59.85 -36.02 27.98
N ASN A 609 -60.52 -34.95 27.53
CA ASN A 609 -61.98 -34.95 27.46
C ASN A 609 -62.42 -35.81 26.28
#